data_AF-A0A1Q9N273-F1
#
_entry.id   AF-A0A1Q9N273-F1
#
_cell.length_a   1.000
_cell.length_b   1.000
_cell.length_c   1.000
_cell.angle_alpha   90.00
_cell.angle_beta   90.00
_cell.angle_gamma   90.00
#
_symmetry.space_group_name_H-M   'P 1'
#
loop_
_entity.id
_entity.type
_entity.pdbx_description
1 polymer ?
#
loop_
_entity_poly.entity_id
_entity_poly.type
_entity_poly.pdbx_seq_one_letter_code
_entity_poly.pdbx_strand_id
1 'polypeptide(L)'
;MSVSIPINCPACQLPGKIDIPPELFAKKGTGLVTVNVPKDFICEHAFQIFIDRNGKVRGYQNIDFQLEMKKEIKESIKSALQELKKANISIQGIMSIITSNIFLRIVKCSLLGIPITIISNNQLLTENLKSTFLEKFPEFSKTHFINELDYSADYSWTGLVVDLNFKMVNQDPSLSRFTIGQILSSDIWRSSDPTTQHVLFQNFVDRLLLDYNMFEQIVKNEKEKLKLPALGKVLEKDFNLKLEKDRLRFLYEMLQFRNPKLSPKVDTFDNRVKSMNLF
;
A
#
# COMPACT_ATOMS: atom_id res chain seq x y z
N MET A 1 0.48 -20.42 18.14
CA MET A 1 0.28 -20.94 19.53
C MET A 1 1.25 -20.21 20.42
N SER A 2 0.84 -19.57 21.52
CA SER A 2 1.74 -18.85 22.45
C SER A 2 2.53 -19.80 23.34
N VAL A 3 3.74 -19.40 23.77
CA VAL A 3 4.54 -20.10 24.77
C VAL A 3 4.33 -19.43 26.12
N SER A 4 3.79 -20.18 27.10
CA SER A 4 3.59 -19.71 28.47
C SER A 4 4.89 -19.84 29.27
N ILE A 5 5.43 -18.73 29.75
CA ILE A 5 6.70 -18.68 30.49
C ILE A 5 6.43 -18.26 31.95
N PRO A 6 6.87 -19.05 32.94
CA PRO A 6 6.78 -18.66 34.35
C PRO A 6 7.81 -17.56 34.66
N ILE A 7 7.38 -16.54 35.39
CA ILE A 7 8.21 -15.40 35.80
C ILE A 7 7.97 -15.08 37.28
N ASN A 8 8.98 -14.53 37.96
CA ASN A 8 8.84 -14.05 39.33
C ASN A 8 9.15 -12.56 39.37
N CYS A 9 8.42 -11.79 40.18
CA CYS A 9 8.77 -10.40 40.41
C CYS A 9 10.16 -10.31 41.06
N PRO A 10 11.13 -9.57 40.50
CA PRO A 10 12.46 -9.42 41.11
C PRO A 10 12.43 -8.69 42.46
N ALA A 11 11.42 -7.87 42.72
CA ALA A 11 11.30 -7.07 43.94
C ALA A 11 10.61 -7.83 45.09
N CYS A 12 9.52 -8.56 44.82
CA CYS A 12 8.72 -9.23 45.85
C CYS A 12 8.61 -10.75 45.70
N GLN A 13 9.22 -11.33 44.66
CA GLN A 13 9.23 -12.77 44.36
C GLN A 13 7.86 -13.39 44.09
N LEU A 14 6.80 -12.59 43.91
CA LEU A 14 5.47 -13.09 43.57
C LEU A 14 5.51 -13.78 42.19
N PRO A 15 5.02 -15.03 42.08
CA PRO A 15 5.04 -15.78 40.83
C PRO A 15 3.95 -15.29 39.87
N GLY A 16 4.22 -15.38 38.57
CA GLY A 16 3.31 -15.06 37.49
C GLY A 16 3.63 -15.83 36.21
N LYS A 17 2.85 -15.58 35.17
CA LYS A 17 3.02 -16.20 33.85
C LYS A 17 2.81 -15.16 32.75
N ILE A 18 3.58 -15.28 31.68
CA ILE A 18 3.45 -14.44 30.49
C ILE A 18 3.38 -15.31 29.24
N ASP A 19 2.44 -14.98 28.36
CA ASP A 19 2.28 -15.65 27.08
C ASP A 19 3.01 -14.88 25.99
N ILE A 20 3.97 -15.53 25.34
CA ILE A 20 4.82 -14.91 24.32
C ILE A 20 4.63 -15.62 22.98
N PRO A 21 4.33 -14.88 21.89
CA PRO A 21 4.30 -15.43 20.54
C PRO A 21 5.66 -16.06 20.14
N PRO A 22 5.70 -17.31 19.64
CA PRO A 22 6.94 -18.02 19.29
C PRO A 22 7.83 -17.26 18.31
N GLU A 23 7.22 -16.43 17.46
CA GLU A 23 7.86 -15.65 16.40
C GLU A 23 8.86 -14.63 16.95
N LEU A 24 8.68 -14.20 18.21
CA LEU A 24 9.61 -13.30 18.89
C LEU A 24 10.96 -13.97 19.21
N PHE A 25 10.99 -15.30 19.34
CA PHE A 25 12.22 -16.07 19.57
C PHE A 25 13.01 -16.35 18.27
N ALA A 26 12.39 -16.15 17.09
CA ALA A 26 12.98 -16.48 15.78
C ALA A 26 13.89 -15.38 15.19
N LYS A 27 13.97 -14.18 15.79
CA LYS A 27 14.74 -13.04 15.25
C LYS A 27 16.27 -13.17 15.48
N LYS A 28 17.06 -12.95 14.41
CA LYS A 28 18.51 -13.26 14.33
C LYS A 28 19.48 -12.28 15.03
N GLY A 29 19.02 -11.28 15.78
CA GLY A 29 19.87 -10.15 16.20
C GLY A 29 20.66 -10.30 17.50
N THR A 30 20.09 -10.82 18.59
CA THR A 30 20.68 -10.63 19.94
C THR A 30 20.52 -11.79 20.93
N GLY A 31 19.81 -12.87 20.57
CA GLY A 31 19.67 -14.06 21.42
C GLY A 31 18.78 -13.90 22.66
N LEU A 32 18.36 -12.69 23.01
CA LEU A 32 17.45 -12.35 24.12
C LEU A 32 16.25 -11.54 23.62
N VAL A 33 15.06 -11.89 24.11
CA VAL A 33 13.80 -11.16 23.98
C VAL A 33 13.58 -10.38 25.27
N THR A 34 13.46 -9.05 25.15
CA THR A 34 13.15 -8.17 26.30
C THR A 34 11.65 -7.92 26.35
N VAL A 35 11.03 -8.13 27.52
CA VAL A 35 9.61 -7.89 27.72
C VAL A 35 9.41 -6.98 28.93
N ASN A 36 8.59 -5.93 28.75
CA ASN A 36 8.19 -5.04 29.83
C ASN A 36 6.99 -5.65 30.58
N VAL A 37 7.14 -5.87 31.87
CA VAL A 37 6.06 -6.26 32.78
C VAL A 37 5.59 -5.00 33.50
N PRO A 38 4.40 -4.46 33.17
CA PRO A 38 3.89 -3.26 33.82
C PRO A 38 3.46 -3.56 35.26
N LYS A 39 3.33 -2.50 36.07
CA LYS A 39 2.63 -2.57 37.37
C LYS A 39 1.25 -3.20 37.17
N ASP A 40 0.79 -3.91 38.20
CA ASP A 40 -0.51 -4.58 38.27
C ASP A 40 -0.69 -5.78 37.32
N PHE A 41 0.34 -6.17 36.56
CA PHE A 41 0.31 -7.43 35.81
C PHE A 41 0.46 -8.64 36.74
N ILE A 42 1.37 -8.55 37.71
CA ILE A 42 1.60 -9.56 38.76
C ILE A 42 1.48 -8.93 40.15
N CYS A 43 2.15 -7.79 40.33
CA CYS A 43 2.16 -7.02 41.57
C CYS A 43 2.39 -5.53 41.24
N GLU A 44 2.52 -4.68 42.24
CA GLU A 44 2.69 -3.23 42.10
C GLU A 44 4.05 -2.80 41.48
N HIS A 45 4.98 -3.73 41.28
CA HIS A 45 6.30 -3.45 40.73
C HIS A 45 6.33 -3.59 39.20
N ALA A 46 6.91 -2.61 38.52
CA ALA A 46 7.25 -2.69 37.10
C ALA A 46 8.69 -3.20 36.93
N PHE A 47 8.90 -4.11 35.98
CA PHE A 47 10.21 -4.66 35.68
C PHE A 47 10.29 -5.15 34.24
N GLN A 48 11.49 -5.30 33.72
CA GLN A 48 11.76 -5.97 32.46
C GLN A 48 12.28 -7.38 32.71
N ILE A 49 11.94 -8.30 31.82
CA ILE A 49 12.47 -9.66 31.78
C ILE A 49 13.24 -9.87 30.49
N PHE A 50 14.37 -10.58 30.58
CA PHE A 50 15.17 -11.00 29.44
C PHE A 50 15.01 -12.50 29.27
N ILE A 51 14.52 -12.94 28.12
CA ILE A 51 14.20 -14.34 27.84
C ILE A 51 15.04 -14.81 26.68
N ASP A 52 15.70 -15.96 26.80
CA ASP A 52 16.45 -16.52 25.68
C ASP A 52 15.56 -17.18 24.63
N ARG A 53 16.18 -17.64 23.54
CA ARG A 53 15.50 -18.34 22.44
C ARG A 53 14.82 -19.65 22.84
N ASN A 54 15.17 -20.23 23.99
CA ASN A 54 14.57 -21.45 24.52
C ASN A 54 13.41 -21.15 25.47
N GLY A 55 12.98 -19.89 25.58
CA GLY A 55 11.90 -19.48 26.48
C GLY A 55 12.32 -19.43 27.95
N LYS A 56 13.64 -19.41 28.25
CA LYS A 56 14.15 -19.34 29.62
C LYS A 56 14.47 -17.92 30.01
N VAL A 57 13.95 -17.47 31.15
CA VAL A 57 14.30 -16.17 31.74
C VAL A 57 15.77 -16.18 32.16
N ARG A 58 16.53 -15.21 31.65
CA ARG A 58 17.97 -15.01 31.90
C ARG A 58 18.28 -13.87 32.83
N GLY A 59 17.36 -12.92 32.99
CA GLY A 59 17.56 -11.80 33.90
C GLY A 59 16.30 -10.97 34.07
N TYR A 60 16.38 -10.10 35.05
CA TYR A 60 15.37 -9.12 35.39
C TYR A 60 16.03 -7.74 35.49
N GLN A 61 15.29 -6.69 35.15
CA GLN A 61 15.71 -5.31 35.39
C GLN A 61 14.55 -4.54 36.02
N ASN A 62 14.77 -3.97 37.20
CA ASN A 62 13.76 -3.12 37.83
C ASN A 62 13.59 -1.83 37.05
N ILE A 63 12.36 -1.32 36.99
CA ILE A 63 12.06 -0.03 36.39
C ILE A 63 11.82 0.96 37.52
N ASP A 64 12.76 1.88 37.72
CA ASP A 64 12.67 2.89 38.78
C ASP A 64 11.60 3.96 38.50
N PHE A 65 11.28 4.18 37.22
CA PHE A 65 10.30 5.15 36.78
C PHE A 65 9.59 4.69 35.50
N GLN A 66 8.26 4.56 35.58
CA GLN A 66 7.40 4.26 34.43
C GLN A 66 6.51 5.48 34.17
N LEU A 67 6.57 6.03 32.96
CA LEU A 67 5.64 7.09 32.54
C LEU A 67 4.23 6.52 32.46
N GLU A 68 3.40 6.83 33.46
CA GLU A 68 1.99 6.51 33.44
C GLU A 68 1.28 7.49 32.49
N MET A 69 0.85 6.99 31.33
CA MET A 69 -0.03 7.77 30.47
C MET A 69 -1.32 8.06 31.22
N LYS A 70 -1.59 9.34 31.48
CA LYS A 70 -2.84 9.80 32.12
C LYS A 70 -4.03 9.16 31.43
N LYS A 71 -5.04 8.76 32.21
CA LYS A 71 -6.25 8.10 31.72
C LYS A 71 -6.93 8.90 30.61
N GLU A 72 -6.93 10.23 30.74
CA GLU A 72 -7.38 11.21 29.74
C GLU A 72 -6.64 11.11 28.40
N ILE A 73 -5.32 10.84 28.42
CA ILE A 73 -4.51 10.66 27.20
C ILE A 73 -4.82 9.30 26.57
N LYS A 74 -4.97 8.23 27.36
CA LYS A 74 -5.39 6.91 26.85
C LYS A 74 -6.79 6.96 26.23
N GLU A 75 -7.73 7.64 26.88
CA GLU A 75 -9.10 7.82 26.40
C GLU A 75 -9.15 8.74 25.19
N SER A 76 -8.34 9.81 25.15
CA SER A 76 -8.18 10.68 23.99
C SER A 76 -7.57 9.94 22.78
N ILE A 77 -6.56 9.08 22.99
CA ILE A 77 -6.00 8.24 21.94
C ILE A 77 -7.04 7.21 21.47
N LYS A 78 -7.79 6.59 22.38
CA LYS A 78 -8.83 5.60 22.04
C LYS A 78 -10.01 6.25 21.29
N SER A 79 -10.37 7.47 21.68
CA SER A 79 -11.34 8.34 21.00
C SER A 79 -10.84 8.74 19.62
N ALA A 80 -9.61 9.24 19.49
CA ALA A 80 -9.00 9.57 18.20
C ALA A 80 -8.87 8.35 17.28
N LEU A 81 -8.55 7.17 17.82
CA LEU A 81 -8.54 5.91 17.06
C LEU A 81 -9.95 5.45 16.66
N GLN A 82 -10.98 5.75 17.47
CA GLN A 82 -12.39 5.50 17.12
C GLN A 82 -12.93 6.50 16.09
N GLU A 83 -12.49 7.76 16.13
CA GLU A 83 -12.79 8.75 15.09
C GLU A 83 -12.07 8.41 13.79
N LEU A 84 -10.83 7.92 13.83
CA LEU A 84 -10.12 7.39 12.67
C LEU A 84 -10.81 6.15 12.05
N LYS A 85 -11.54 5.35 12.84
CA LYS A 85 -12.38 4.24 12.34
C LYS A 85 -13.67 4.72 11.67
N LYS A 86 -14.09 5.97 11.92
CA LYS A 86 -15.26 6.61 11.29
C LYS A 86 -14.87 7.64 10.22
N ALA A 87 -13.59 7.97 10.11
CA ALA A 87 -13.13 9.06 9.27
C ALA A 87 -13.10 8.64 7.80
N ASN A 88 -13.72 9.47 6.96
CA ASN A 88 -13.47 9.53 5.53
C ASN A 88 -12.03 10.03 5.35
N ILE A 89 -11.05 9.12 5.37
CA ILE A 89 -9.62 9.48 5.28
C ILE A 89 -9.39 10.16 3.93
N SER A 90 -8.76 11.34 3.96
CA SER A 90 -8.44 12.07 2.74
C SER A 90 -7.41 11.31 1.91
N ILE A 91 -7.38 11.53 0.59
CA ILE A 91 -6.35 10.94 -0.28
C ILE A 91 -4.95 11.37 0.20
N GLN A 92 -4.81 12.60 0.69
CA GLN A 92 -3.57 13.08 1.28
C GLN A 92 -3.20 12.32 2.57
N GLY A 93 -4.19 11.95 3.39
CA GLY A 93 -4.01 11.08 4.56
C GLY A 93 -3.55 9.67 4.18
N ILE A 94 -4.01 9.14 3.05
CA ILE A 94 -3.49 7.87 2.52
C ILE A 94 -2.05 8.02 2.06
N MET A 95 -1.74 9.09 1.31
CA MET A 95 -0.39 9.36 0.83
C MET A 95 0.62 9.56 1.96
N SER A 96 0.21 10.13 3.09
CA SER A 96 1.10 10.27 4.26
C SER A 96 1.43 8.91 4.90
N ILE A 97 0.55 7.92 4.75
CA ILE A 97 0.76 6.57 5.26
C ILE A 97 1.60 5.73 4.30
N ILE A 98 1.28 5.73 3.00
CA ILE A 98 1.87 4.80 2.02
C ILE A 98 2.96 5.44 1.16
N THR A 99 3.29 6.72 1.39
CA THR A 99 4.11 7.59 0.52
C THR A 99 3.48 7.90 -0.84
N SER A 100 3.75 9.09 -1.37
CA SER A 100 3.21 9.53 -2.67
C SER A 100 3.63 8.62 -3.82
N ASN A 101 4.87 8.11 -3.83
CA ASN A 101 5.36 7.28 -4.93
C ASN A 101 4.57 5.96 -5.05
N ILE A 102 4.33 5.30 -3.92
CA ILE A 102 3.60 4.02 -3.90
C ILE A 102 2.12 4.24 -4.14
N PHE A 103 1.52 5.28 -3.55
CA PHE A 103 0.15 5.65 -3.88
C PHE A 103 -0.02 5.78 -5.39
N LEU A 104 0.80 6.60 -6.03
CA LEU A 104 0.68 6.85 -7.46
C LEU A 104 0.95 5.55 -8.28
N ARG A 105 1.81 4.64 -7.81
CA ARG A 105 2.02 3.32 -8.43
C ARG A 105 0.82 2.41 -8.32
N ILE A 106 0.17 2.37 -7.17
CA ILE A 106 -1.08 1.63 -6.96
C ILE A 106 -2.12 2.17 -7.95
N VAL A 107 -2.32 3.49 -8.00
CA VAL A 107 -3.24 4.11 -8.97
C VAL A 107 -2.90 3.72 -10.42
N LYS A 108 -1.62 3.80 -10.81
CA LYS A 108 -1.16 3.38 -12.14
C LYS A 108 -1.50 1.91 -12.42
N CYS A 109 -1.19 1.00 -11.50
CA CYS A 109 -1.44 -0.43 -11.69
C CYS A 109 -2.93 -0.74 -11.82
N SER A 110 -3.77 -0.11 -10.99
CA SER A 110 -5.23 -0.23 -11.08
C SER A 110 -5.75 0.22 -12.44
N LEU A 111 -5.27 1.37 -12.92
CA LEU A 111 -5.64 1.89 -14.24
C LEU A 111 -5.08 1.05 -15.39
N LEU A 112 -3.94 0.39 -15.24
CA LEU A 112 -3.44 -0.57 -16.22
C LEU A 112 -4.14 -1.94 -16.14
N GLY A 113 -4.88 -2.21 -15.07
CA GLY A 113 -5.49 -3.51 -14.81
C GLY A 113 -4.48 -4.58 -14.36
N ILE A 114 -3.32 -4.15 -13.86
CA ILE A 114 -2.27 -5.01 -13.29
C ILE A 114 -2.67 -5.38 -11.86
N PRO A 115 -2.59 -6.66 -11.45
CA PRO A 115 -2.87 -7.07 -10.06
C PRO A 115 -1.98 -6.34 -9.06
N ILE A 116 -2.56 -5.99 -7.92
CA ILE A 116 -1.84 -5.32 -6.82
C ILE A 116 -1.98 -6.20 -5.59
N THR A 117 -0.90 -6.45 -4.88
CA THR A 117 -0.90 -7.12 -3.59
C THR A 117 -0.32 -6.18 -2.54
N ILE A 118 -1.12 -5.86 -1.53
CA ILE A 118 -0.74 -5.05 -0.38
C ILE A 118 -0.62 -5.98 0.82
N ILE A 119 0.58 -6.11 1.36
CA ILE A 119 0.89 -6.93 2.52
C ILE A 119 0.94 -6.01 3.73
N SER A 120 0.05 -6.22 4.70
CA SER A 120 0.03 -5.43 5.92
C SER A 120 -0.41 -6.25 7.11
N ASN A 121 0.27 -6.08 8.24
CA ASN A 121 -0.18 -6.59 9.54
C ASN A 121 -1.09 -5.58 10.28
N ASN A 122 -1.25 -4.36 9.74
CA ASN A 122 -2.10 -3.34 10.33
C ASN A 122 -3.52 -3.45 9.76
N GLN A 123 -4.37 -4.17 10.51
CA GLN A 123 -5.77 -4.40 10.13
C GLN A 123 -6.53 -3.08 9.89
N LEU A 124 -6.36 -2.09 10.77
CA LEU A 124 -7.05 -0.80 10.65
C LEU A 124 -6.66 -0.06 9.37
N LEU A 125 -5.37 -0.08 9.02
CA LEU A 125 -4.89 0.51 7.77
C LEU A 125 -5.43 -0.24 6.56
N THR A 126 -5.44 -1.56 6.62
CA THR A 126 -5.99 -2.39 5.54
C THR A 126 -7.47 -2.13 5.33
N GLU A 127 -8.27 -2.04 6.40
CA GLU A 127 -9.69 -1.69 6.34
C GLU A 127 -9.90 -0.30 5.71
N ASN A 128 -9.10 0.67 6.10
CA ASN A 128 -9.16 2.03 5.56
C ASN A 128 -8.75 2.14 4.09
N LEU A 129 -7.71 1.42 3.68
CA LEU A 129 -7.30 1.34 2.28
C LEU A 129 -8.35 0.60 1.45
N LYS A 130 -8.95 -0.48 1.98
CA LYS A 130 -10.05 -1.19 1.33
C LYS A 130 -11.26 -0.29 1.14
N SER A 131 -11.73 0.39 2.18
CA SER A 131 -12.91 1.25 2.08
C SER A 131 -12.65 2.44 1.16
N THR A 132 -11.44 2.99 1.15
CA THR A 132 -11.13 4.12 0.27
C THR A 132 -10.93 3.68 -1.17
N PHE A 133 -10.17 2.62 -1.43
CA PHE A 133 -9.84 2.19 -2.80
C PHE A 133 -10.87 1.27 -3.41
N LEU A 134 -11.26 0.19 -2.73
CA LEU A 134 -12.12 -0.84 -3.31
C LEU A 134 -13.59 -0.42 -3.38
N GLU A 135 -14.10 0.23 -2.33
CA GLU A 135 -15.52 0.59 -2.28
C GLU A 135 -15.83 1.80 -3.16
N LYS A 136 -14.87 2.73 -3.30
CA LYS A 136 -15.08 3.97 -4.07
C LYS A 136 -14.61 3.88 -5.51
N PHE A 137 -13.62 3.03 -5.82
CA PHE A 137 -13.00 2.95 -7.15
C PHE A 137 -13.00 1.51 -7.69
N PRO A 138 -13.96 1.16 -8.57
CA PRO A 138 -14.06 -0.19 -9.14
C PRO A 138 -12.79 -0.69 -9.85
N GLU A 139 -11.96 0.22 -10.34
CA GLU A 139 -10.69 -0.06 -11.02
C GLU A 139 -9.68 -0.75 -10.10
N PHE A 140 -9.83 -0.59 -8.79
CA PHE A 140 -8.96 -1.19 -7.78
C PHE A 140 -9.40 -2.60 -7.39
N SER A 141 -10.46 -3.14 -8.00
CA SER A 141 -11.00 -4.49 -7.73
C SER A 141 -9.97 -5.64 -7.83
N LYS A 142 -8.87 -5.45 -8.56
CA LYS A 142 -7.74 -6.40 -8.64
C LYS A 142 -6.70 -6.23 -7.52
N THR A 143 -7.02 -5.46 -6.48
CA THR A 143 -6.15 -5.24 -5.33
C THR A 143 -6.46 -6.28 -4.25
N HIS A 144 -5.47 -7.11 -3.95
CA HIS A 144 -5.50 -8.09 -2.88
C HIS A 144 -4.81 -7.53 -1.64
N PHE A 145 -5.43 -7.74 -0.49
CA PHE A 145 -4.88 -7.38 0.80
C PHE A 145 -4.60 -8.66 1.57
N ILE A 146 -3.35 -8.87 1.97
CA ILE A 146 -2.89 -10.10 2.60
C ILE A 146 -2.28 -9.74 3.96
N ASN A 147 -2.59 -10.54 4.98
CA ASN A 147 -1.92 -10.42 6.26
C ASN A 147 -0.47 -10.88 6.11
N GLU A 148 0.46 -10.21 6.79
CA GLU A 148 1.87 -10.61 6.82
C GLU A 148 2.08 -12.10 7.13
N LEU A 149 1.32 -12.62 8.09
CA LEU A 149 1.46 -14.00 8.55
C LEU A 149 1.08 -15.02 7.46
N ASP A 150 0.26 -14.60 6.50
CA ASP A 150 -0.18 -15.43 5.38
C ASP A 150 0.71 -15.27 4.14
N TYR A 151 1.65 -14.30 4.15
CA TYR A 151 2.56 -14.06 3.04
C TYR A 151 3.73 -15.06 3.05
N SER A 152 3.94 -15.75 1.93
CA SER A 152 5.15 -16.54 1.68
C SER A 152 5.95 -15.93 0.52
N ALA A 153 7.28 -15.88 0.69
CA ALA A 153 8.22 -15.42 -0.33
C ALA A 153 8.32 -16.37 -1.54
N ASP A 154 7.83 -17.61 -1.40
CA ASP A 154 7.87 -18.62 -2.46
C ASP A 154 6.71 -18.48 -3.47
N TYR A 155 5.76 -17.57 -3.22
CA TYR A 155 4.69 -17.28 -4.17
C TYR A 155 5.20 -16.50 -5.38
N SER A 156 4.87 -16.97 -6.58
CA SER A 156 5.09 -16.24 -7.84
C SER A 156 4.05 -15.12 -8.00
N TRP A 157 4.21 -14.04 -7.24
CA TRP A 157 3.33 -12.89 -7.34
C TRP A 157 3.56 -12.17 -8.68
N THR A 158 2.48 -12.01 -9.45
CA THR A 158 2.47 -11.19 -10.66
C THR A 158 1.95 -9.79 -10.32
N GLY A 159 2.55 -8.75 -10.92
CA GLY A 159 2.15 -7.36 -10.72
C GLY A 159 2.89 -6.63 -9.59
N LEU A 160 2.22 -5.67 -8.95
CA LEU A 160 2.82 -4.81 -7.92
C LEU A 160 2.64 -5.45 -6.53
N VAL A 161 3.74 -5.65 -5.80
CA VAL A 161 3.71 -6.14 -4.42
C VAL A 161 4.32 -5.11 -3.48
N VAL A 162 3.56 -4.72 -2.45
CA VAL A 162 3.93 -3.71 -1.46
C VAL A 162 3.96 -4.33 -0.07
N ASP A 163 5.05 -4.15 0.69
CA ASP A 163 5.22 -4.70 2.05
C ASP A 163 4.65 -3.84 3.18
N LEU A 164 4.90 -4.32 4.40
CA LEU A 164 4.50 -3.82 5.71
C LEU A 164 4.91 -2.39 6.02
N ASN A 165 5.96 -1.90 5.38
CA ASN A 165 6.45 -0.53 5.52
C ASN A 165 6.12 0.31 4.29
N PHE A 166 5.25 -0.19 3.42
CA PHE A 166 5.07 0.33 2.08
C PHE A 166 6.43 0.42 1.39
N LYS A 167 7.14 -0.69 1.27
CA LYS A 167 8.27 -0.83 0.36
C LYS A 167 7.87 -1.75 -0.77
N MET A 168 8.37 -1.47 -1.97
CA MET A 168 8.12 -2.33 -3.12
C MET A 168 8.93 -3.62 -2.95
N VAL A 169 8.24 -4.76 -2.86
CA VAL A 169 8.85 -6.10 -2.80
C VAL A 169 9.08 -6.65 -4.19
N ASN A 170 8.08 -6.44 -5.06
CA ASN A 170 8.16 -6.78 -6.46
C ASN A 170 7.59 -5.62 -7.28
N GLN A 171 8.25 -5.33 -8.39
CA GLN A 171 7.83 -4.30 -9.31
C GLN A 171 7.87 -4.87 -10.72
N ASP A 172 6.74 -4.80 -11.42
CA ASP A 172 6.75 -5.02 -12.86
C ASP A 172 7.72 -4.00 -13.51
N PRO A 173 8.75 -4.46 -14.26
CA PRO A 173 9.74 -3.59 -14.90
C PRO A 173 9.13 -2.51 -15.79
N SER A 174 7.95 -2.77 -16.35
CA SER A 174 7.18 -1.80 -17.14
C SER A 174 6.69 -0.59 -16.35
N LEU A 175 6.64 -0.69 -15.02
CA LEU A 175 6.26 0.39 -14.11
C LEU A 175 7.41 1.35 -13.79
N SER A 176 8.60 1.16 -14.38
CA SER A 176 9.82 1.93 -14.08
C SER A 176 9.78 3.39 -14.53
N ARG A 177 8.88 3.79 -15.45
CA ARG A 177 8.72 5.19 -15.88
C ARG A 177 7.40 5.77 -15.37
N PHE A 178 7.52 6.85 -14.60
CA PHE A 178 6.46 7.42 -13.76
C PHE A 178 5.94 8.75 -14.32
N THR A 179 4.74 8.77 -14.90
CA THR A 179 4.11 9.99 -15.47
C THR A 179 2.74 10.31 -14.87
N ILE A 180 2.07 9.42 -14.14
CA ILE A 180 0.70 9.69 -13.65
C ILE A 180 0.64 10.85 -12.66
N GLY A 181 1.70 11.06 -11.87
CA GLY A 181 1.81 12.20 -10.96
C GLY A 181 1.84 13.55 -11.69
N GLN A 182 2.29 13.59 -12.95
CA GLN A 182 2.26 14.80 -13.78
C GLN A 182 0.87 15.04 -14.39
N ILE A 183 0.09 13.98 -14.59
CA ILE A 183 -1.27 14.05 -15.15
C ILE A 183 -2.29 14.36 -14.03
N LEU A 184 -2.05 13.89 -12.81
CA LEU A 184 -2.91 14.17 -11.66
C LEU A 184 -2.91 15.67 -11.34
N SER A 185 -4.11 16.27 -11.35
CA SER A 185 -4.26 17.71 -11.17
C SER A 185 -3.75 18.18 -9.80
N SER A 186 -3.12 19.37 -9.78
CA SER A 186 -2.72 20.02 -8.53
C SER A 186 -3.91 20.28 -7.59
N ASP A 187 -5.12 20.35 -8.14
CA ASP A 187 -6.32 20.73 -7.39
C ASP A 187 -6.79 19.59 -6.47
N ILE A 188 -6.58 18.33 -6.85
CA ILE A 188 -6.78 17.18 -5.96
C ILE A 188 -5.91 17.32 -4.70
N TRP A 189 -4.67 17.80 -4.87
CA TRP A 189 -3.70 17.92 -3.77
C TRP A 189 -3.89 19.18 -2.93
N ARG A 190 -4.51 20.23 -3.49
CA ARG A 190 -4.71 21.51 -2.82
C ARG A 190 -5.94 21.54 -1.92
N SER A 191 -6.95 20.72 -2.21
CA SER A 191 -8.15 20.65 -1.37
C SER A 191 -7.80 20.05 -0.01
N SER A 192 -8.23 20.67 1.08
CA SER A 192 -8.08 20.13 2.44
C SER A 192 -9.24 19.23 2.86
N ASP A 193 -10.38 19.29 2.16
CA ASP A 193 -11.58 18.52 2.47
C ASP A 193 -11.50 17.10 1.87
N PRO A 194 -11.57 16.03 2.69
CA PRO A 194 -11.50 14.65 2.20
C PRO A 194 -12.56 14.31 1.16
N THR A 195 -13.79 14.81 1.33
CA THR A 195 -14.89 14.50 0.41
C THR A 195 -14.62 15.10 -0.97
N THR A 196 -14.20 16.35 -1.01
CA THR A 196 -13.80 17.07 -2.22
C THR A 196 -12.60 16.39 -2.89
N GLN A 197 -11.58 15.97 -2.13
CA GLN A 197 -10.44 15.22 -2.70
C GLN A 197 -10.90 13.94 -3.40
N HIS A 198 -11.78 13.16 -2.77
CA HIS A 198 -12.34 11.95 -3.38
C HIS A 198 -13.10 12.24 -4.67
N VAL A 199 -13.96 13.25 -4.68
CA VAL A 199 -14.73 13.64 -5.87
C VAL A 199 -13.81 14.09 -7.00
N LEU A 200 -12.81 14.92 -6.71
CA LEU A 200 -11.85 15.37 -7.72
C LEU A 200 -11.02 14.22 -8.29
N PHE A 201 -10.62 13.27 -7.45
CA PHE A 201 -9.88 12.10 -7.89
C PHE A 201 -10.75 11.11 -8.68
N GLN A 202 -12.01 10.90 -8.28
CA GLN A 202 -12.97 10.11 -9.07
C GLN A 202 -13.17 10.72 -10.46
N ASN A 203 -13.43 12.03 -10.52
CA ASN A 203 -13.58 12.74 -11.79
C ASN A 203 -12.34 12.61 -12.68
N PHE A 204 -11.15 12.63 -12.08
CA PHE A 204 -9.90 12.38 -12.79
C PHE A 204 -9.85 10.97 -13.38
N VAL A 205 -10.17 9.94 -12.58
CA VAL A 205 -10.21 8.53 -13.01
C VAL A 205 -11.23 8.34 -14.13
N ASP A 206 -12.46 8.81 -13.94
CA ASP A 206 -13.56 8.69 -14.91
C ASP A 206 -13.20 9.32 -16.25
N ARG A 207 -12.65 10.53 -16.22
CA ARG A 207 -12.24 11.24 -17.43
C ARG A 207 -11.11 10.51 -18.15
N LEU A 208 -10.18 9.92 -17.41
CA LEU A 208 -9.07 9.17 -17.99
C LEU A 208 -9.55 7.86 -18.63
N LEU A 209 -10.52 7.19 -18.02
CA LEU A 209 -11.14 5.99 -18.59
C LEU A 209 -12.00 6.31 -19.81
N LEU A 210 -12.71 7.43 -19.82
CA LEU A 210 -13.44 7.91 -20.99
C LEU A 210 -12.49 8.11 -22.17
N ASP A 211 -11.39 8.84 -21.94
CA ASP A 211 -10.37 9.06 -22.96
C ASP A 211 -9.76 7.74 -23.45
N TYR A 212 -9.50 6.80 -22.54
CA TYR A 212 -9.01 5.47 -22.88
C TYR A 212 -9.98 4.70 -23.77
N ASN A 213 -11.27 4.72 -23.45
CA ASN A 213 -12.30 4.04 -24.25
C ASN A 213 -12.41 4.66 -25.64
N MET A 214 -12.39 5.99 -25.74
CA MET A 214 -12.37 6.68 -27.04
C MET A 214 -11.11 6.32 -27.84
N PHE A 215 -9.95 6.36 -27.19
CA PHE A 215 -8.66 6.00 -27.77
C PHE A 215 -8.66 4.55 -28.29
N GLU A 216 -9.18 3.61 -27.50
CA GLU A 216 -9.29 2.20 -27.87
C GLU A 216 -10.19 2.01 -29.11
N GLN A 217 -11.34 2.69 -29.17
CA GLN A 217 -12.26 2.62 -30.31
C GLN A 217 -11.63 3.16 -31.60
N ILE A 218 -10.89 4.27 -31.52
CA ILE A 218 -10.16 4.82 -32.67
C ILE A 218 -9.14 3.81 -33.18
N VAL A 219 -8.35 3.22 -32.28
CA VAL A 219 -7.35 2.21 -32.66
C VAL A 219 -7.99 0.95 -33.26
N LYS A 220 -9.15 0.52 -32.75
CA LYS A 220 -9.93 -0.60 -33.34
C LYS A 220 -10.36 -0.31 -34.77
N ASN A 221 -10.82 0.91 -35.03
CA ASN A 221 -11.36 1.30 -36.33
C ASN A 221 -10.29 1.54 -37.39
N GLU A 222 -9.11 2.03 -36.99
CA GLU A 222 -8.04 2.43 -37.92
C GLU A 222 -7.23 1.28 -38.52
N LYS A 223 -7.54 0.01 -38.21
CA LYS A 223 -7.05 -1.27 -38.78
C LYS A 223 -5.53 -1.49 -38.96
N GLU A 224 -4.65 -0.49 -38.98
CA GLU A 224 -3.19 -0.66 -39.11
C GLU A 224 -2.37 0.43 -38.39
N LYS A 225 -1.45 -0.02 -37.53
CA LYS A 225 -0.17 0.59 -37.10
C LYS A 225 -0.05 2.13 -37.09
N LEU A 226 -1.00 2.86 -36.51
CA LEU A 226 -0.78 4.28 -36.24
C LEU A 226 0.34 4.46 -35.20
N LYS A 227 1.40 5.17 -35.59
CA LYS A 227 2.43 5.62 -34.65
C LYS A 227 1.81 6.68 -33.71
N LEU A 228 2.24 6.71 -32.45
CA LEU A 228 1.78 7.65 -31.41
C LEU A 228 1.58 9.11 -31.90
N PRO A 229 2.52 9.72 -32.64
CA PRO A 229 2.35 11.10 -33.13
C PRO A 229 1.23 11.27 -34.15
N ALA A 230 0.97 10.25 -34.98
CA ALA A 230 -0.13 10.27 -35.94
C ALA A 230 -1.47 10.15 -35.21
N LEU A 231 -1.53 9.34 -34.16
CA LEU A 231 -2.72 9.16 -33.36
C LEU A 231 -3.13 10.44 -32.60
N GLY A 232 -2.15 11.20 -32.08
CA GLY A 232 -2.41 12.52 -31.50
C GLY A 232 -3.04 13.49 -32.49
N LYS A 233 -2.60 13.46 -33.76
CA LYS A 233 -3.20 14.29 -34.83
C LYS A 233 -4.61 13.84 -35.21
N VAL A 234 -4.87 12.53 -35.23
CA VAL A 234 -6.22 11.97 -35.47
C VAL A 234 -7.18 12.41 -34.37
N LEU A 235 -6.78 12.31 -33.10
CA LEU A 235 -7.58 12.77 -31.96
C LEU A 235 -7.90 14.27 -32.04
N GLU A 236 -6.91 15.09 -32.39
CA GLU A 236 -7.10 16.54 -32.52
C GLU A 236 -7.98 16.89 -33.73
N LYS A 237 -7.79 16.23 -34.87
CA LYS A 237 -8.50 16.55 -36.12
C LYS A 237 -9.94 16.02 -36.14
N ASP A 238 -10.13 14.75 -35.79
CA ASP A 238 -11.40 14.06 -36.02
C ASP A 238 -12.32 14.14 -34.80
N PHE A 239 -11.76 14.43 -33.61
CA PHE A 239 -12.50 14.49 -32.35
C PHE A 239 -12.33 15.79 -31.57
N ASN A 240 -11.56 16.76 -32.10
CA ASN A 240 -11.23 18.03 -31.43
C ASN A 240 -10.65 17.82 -30.02
N LEU A 241 -9.94 16.71 -29.82
CA LEU A 241 -9.35 16.32 -28.53
C LEU A 241 -7.85 16.55 -28.55
N LYS A 242 -7.45 17.71 -28.02
CA LYS A 242 -6.04 18.02 -27.80
C LYS A 242 -5.57 17.44 -26.47
N LEU A 243 -4.86 16.31 -26.54
CA LEU A 243 -4.26 15.66 -25.38
C LEU A 243 -2.80 16.07 -25.19
N GLU A 244 -2.40 16.29 -23.95
CA GLU A 244 -0.99 16.46 -23.60
C GLU A 244 -0.19 15.19 -23.87
N LYS A 245 1.10 15.36 -24.18
CA LYS A 245 2.00 14.26 -24.56
C LYS A 245 2.04 13.13 -23.52
N ASP A 246 2.08 13.48 -22.23
CA ASP A 246 2.16 12.49 -21.15
C ASP A 246 0.85 11.73 -20.97
N ARG A 247 -0.29 12.40 -21.16
CA ARG A 247 -1.62 11.76 -21.16
C ARG A 247 -1.75 10.80 -22.34
N LEU A 248 -1.40 11.22 -23.56
CA LEU A 248 -1.43 10.36 -24.74
C LEU A 248 -0.54 9.12 -24.56
N ARG A 249 0.67 9.32 -24.02
CA ARG A 249 1.58 8.22 -23.69
C ARG A 249 0.96 7.26 -22.67
N PHE A 250 0.28 7.78 -21.64
CA PHE A 250 -0.35 6.94 -20.64
C PHE A 250 -1.53 6.13 -21.19
N LEU A 251 -2.37 6.73 -22.04
CA LEU A 251 -3.45 6.00 -22.72
C LEU A 251 -2.91 4.86 -23.60
N TYR A 252 -1.77 5.11 -24.24
CA TYR A 252 -1.07 4.07 -24.99
C TYR A 252 -0.56 2.94 -24.10
N GLU A 253 0.06 3.26 -22.96
CA GLU A 253 0.44 2.26 -21.94
C GLU A 253 -0.80 1.47 -21.47
N MET A 254 -1.92 2.13 -21.19
CA MET A 254 -3.18 1.45 -20.83
C MET A 254 -3.63 0.49 -21.92
N LEU A 255 -3.56 0.86 -23.20
CA LEU A 255 -3.91 -0.02 -24.30
C LEU A 255 -3.00 -1.26 -24.36
N GLN A 256 -1.70 -1.10 -24.13
CA GLN A 256 -0.75 -2.21 -24.10
C GLN A 256 -1.07 -3.25 -23.04
N PHE A 257 -1.45 -2.81 -21.84
CA PHE A 257 -1.75 -3.71 -20.72
C PHE A 257 -3.16 -4.28 -20.77
N ARG A 258 -4.16 -3.44 -21.06
CA ARG A 258 -5.57 -3.85 -21.05
C ARG A 258 -5.98 -4.59 -22.32
N ASN A 259 -5.40 -4.24 -23.48
CA ASN A 259 -5.73 -4.89 -24.75
C ASN A 259 -4.49 -5.06 -25.66
N PRO A 260 -3.58 -6.00 -25.32
CA PRO A 260 -2.32 -6.20 -26.03
C PRO A 260 -2.48 -6.47 -27.54
N LYS A 261 -3.62 -7.07 -27.94
CA LYS A 261 -3.93 -7.39 -29.35
C LYS A 261 -4.11 -6.15 -30.22
N LEU A 262 -4.57 -5.05 -29.63
CA LEU A 262 -4.78 -3.78 -30.31
C LEU A 262 -3.57 -2.87 -30.26
N SER A 263 -2.59 -3.16 -29.41
CA SER A 263 -1.40 -2.34 -29.31
C SER A 263 -0.69 -2.29 -30.67
N PRO A 264 -0.51 -1.10 -31.27
CA PRO A 264 0.35 -0.93 -32.43
C PRO A 264 1.73 -1.55 -32.13
N LYS A 265 2.32 -2.25 -33.10
CA LYS A 265 3.73 -2.66 -33.01
C LYS A 265 4.55 -1.36 -32.97
N VAL A 266 5.03 -0.99 -31.78
CA VAL A 266 5.79 0.26 -31.61
C VAL A 266 7.03 0.18 -32.50
N ASP A 267 7.05 1.02 -33.54
CA ASP A 267 8.31 1.46 -34.12
C ASP A 267 8.90 2.41 -33.08
N THR A 268 9.86 1.86 -32.34
CA THR A 268 10.37 2.30 -31.04
C THR A 268 10.59 3.81 -30.96
N PHE A 269 9.89 4.49 -30.06
CA PHE A 269 10.39 5.74 -29.46
C PHE A 269 11.56 5.46 -28.49
N ASP A 270 11.82 4.19 -28.17
CA ASP A 270 12.97 3.74 -27.37
C ASP A 270 13.18 2.22 -27.59
N ASN A 271 14.36 1.83 -28.09
CA ASN A 271 14.69 0.45 -28.52
C ASN A 271 14.81 -0.58 -27.37
N ARG A 272 14.19 -0.35 -26.21
CA ARG A 272 14.48 -1.10 -24.96
C ARG A 272 13.31 -1.88 -24.37
N VAL A 273 12.14 -1.90 -25.01
CA VAL A 273 10.96 -2.68 -24.56
C VAL A 273 10.92 -4.09 -25.18
N LYS A 274 11.87 -4.44 -26.05
CA LYS A 274 11.84 -5.71 -26.81
C LYS A 274 12.11 -7.00 -26.01
N SER A 275 12.33 -6.94 -24.70
CA SER A 275 12.60 -8.13 -23.87
C SER A 275 11.46 -8.49 -22.91
N MET A 276 10.19 -8.48 -23.35
CA MET A 276 9.06 -8.88 -22.48
C MET A 276 7.94 -9.62 -23.23
N ASN A 277 8.30 -10.52 -24.15
CA ASN A 277 7.41 -11.58 -24.59
C ASN A 277 8.13 -12.91 -24.33
N LEU A 278 7.61 -13.65 -23.34
CA LEU A 278 7.83 -15.05 -22.95
C LEU A 278 7.92 -15.09 -21.43
N PHE A 279 6.77 -15.29 -20.76
CA PHE A 279 6.49 -16.27 -19.71
C PHE A 279 5.03 -16.08 -19.28
#